data_AF-A0A0Q4PI21-F1
#
_entry.id   AF-A0A0Q4PI21-F1
#
_cell.length_a   1.000
_cell.length_b   1.000
_cell.length_c   1.000
_cell.angle_alpha   90.00
_cell.angle_beta   90.00
_cell.angle_gamma   90.00
#
_symmetry.space_group_name_H-M   'P 1'
#
loop_
_entity.id
_entity.type
_entity.pdbx_description
1 polymer ?
#
loop_
_entity_poly.entity_id
_entity_poly.type
_entity_poly.pdbx_seq_one_letter_code
_entity_poly.pdbx_strand_id
1 'polypeptide(L)'
;MSAYRKIGVGEDAGDAVTVGIEENADGRVVAAVWWPSRGDVDADEADYDTVDEALKAAEAAKALHGFPEVVVTLQRDELWQPRWGTLNDGVALDDAESFELARAMEASRDA
;
A
#
# COMPACT_ATOMS: atom_id res chain seq x y z
N MET A 1 5.04 11.91 8.36
CA MET A 1 4.26 10.67 8.42
C MET A 1 4.27 10.08 7.02
N SER A 2 4.67 8.82 6.88
CA SER A 2 4.69 8.14 5.59
C SER A 2 3.28 7.74 5.21
N ALA A 3 2.95 7.89 3.92
CA ALA A 3 1.68 7.49 3.35
C ALA A 3 1.93 6.29 2.43
N TYR A 4 1.18 5.21 2.63
CA TYR A 4 1.32 3.97 1.88
C TYR A 4 0.05 3.70 1.09
N ARG A 5 0.20 3.19 -0.12
CA ARG A 5 -0.93 2.75 -0.94
C ARG A 5 -1.30 1.31 -0.56
N LYS A 6 -2.58 1.08 -0.28
CA LYS A 6 -3.13 -0.25 -0.06
C LYS A 6 -3.41 -0.95 -1.39
N ILE A 7 -3.02 -2.21 -1.50
CA ILE A 7 -3.37 -3.09 -2.61
C ILE A 7 -4.03 -4.38 -2.12
N GLY A 8 -4.83 -5.02 -2.97
CA GLY A 8 -5.45 -6.31 -2.65
C GLY A 8 -4.41 -7.41 -2.39
N VAL A 9 -4.75 -8.40 -1.57
CA VAL A 9 -3.88 -9.57 -1.39
C VAL A 9 -3.77 -10.33 -2.72
N GLY A 10 -2.55 -10.59 -3.17
CA GLY A 10 -2.28 -11.20 -4.48
C GLY A 10 -2.46 -10.24 -5.67
N GLU A 11 -2.68 -8.94 -5.43
CA GLU A 11 -2.61 -7.92 -6.47
C GLU A 11 -1.14 -7.71 -6.88
N ASP A 12 -0.89 -7.63 -8.19
CA ASP A 12 0.43 -7.34 -8.72
C ASP A 12 0.74 -5.86 -8.52
N ALA A 13 1.71 -5.57 -7.67
CA ALA A 13 2.19 -4.22 -7.41
C ALA A 13 3.00 -3.62 -8.59
N GLY A 14 3.26 -4.41 -9.63
CA GLY A 14 4.07 -4.03 -10.77
C GLY A 14 5.49 -3.73 -10.35
N ASP A 15 5.82 -2.45 -10.29
CA ASP A 15 7.18 -1.98 -10.02
C ASP A 15 7.31 -1.37 -8.62
N ALA A 16 6.87 -2.08 -7.59
CA ALA A 16 6.88 -1.56 -6.23
C ALA A 16 7.29 -2.63 -5.22
N VAL A 17 7.83 -2.16 -4.10
CA VAL A 17 8.09 -3.01 -2.95
C VAL A 17 6.77 -3.23 -2.23
N THR A 18 6.39 -4.49 -2.02
CA THR A 18 5.14 -4.85 -1.35
C THR A 18 5.42 -5.29 0.08
N VAL A 19 4.63 -4.78 1.02
CA VAL A 19 4.63 -5.20 2.42
C VAL A 19 3.31 -5.87 2.73
N GLY A 20 3.32 -7.19 2.87
CA GLY A 20 2.20 -7.97 3.35
C GLY A 20 2.17 -7.99 4.86
N ILE A 21 1.01 -7.71 5.45
CA ILE A 21 0.78 -7.79 6.89
C ILE A 21 -0.32 -8.82 7.11
N GLU A 22 -0.01 -9.84 7.90
CA GLU A 22 -0.90 -10.96 8.18
C GLU A 22 -0.83 -11.40 9.65
N GLU A 23 -1.87 -12.10 10.09
CA GLU A 23 -1.89 -12.75 11.39
C GLU A 23 -1.49 -14.22 11.23
N ASN A 24 -0.37 -14.59 11.85
CA ASN A 24 0.10 -15.97 11.89
C ASN A 24 -0.83 -16.86 12.72
N ALA A 25 -0.70 -18.19 12.59
CA ALA A 25 -1.54 -19.16 13.29
C ALA A 25 -1.51 -19.06 14.85
N ASP A 26 -0.50 -18.38 15.41
CA ASP A 26 -0.37 -18.08 16.85
C ASP A 26 -1.15 -16.82 17.29
N GLY A 27 -1.84 -16.13 16.36
CA GLY A 27 -2.51 -14.86 16.62
C GLY A 27 -1.56 -13.66 16.66
N ARG A 28 -0.36 -13.79 16.08
CA ARG A 28 0.67 -12.73 16.05
C ARG A 28 0.66 -12.03 14.70
N VAL A 29 0.69 -10.70 14.73
CA VAL A 29 0.82 -9.89 13.52
C VAL A 29 2.27 -9.95 13.04
N VAL A 30 2.48 -10.52 11.86
CA VAL A 30 3.77 -10.58 11.16
C VAL A 30 3.69 -9.79 9.87
N ALA A 31 4.85 -9.52 9.28
CA ALA A 31 4.92 -8.86 7.98
C ALA A 31 5.94 -9.53 7.07
N ALA A 32 5.65 -9.56 5.78
CA ALA A 32 6.56 -10.01 4.73
C ALA A 32 6.80 -8.86 3.77
N VAL A 33 8.03 -8.70 3.32
CA VAL A 33 8.42 -7.73 2.30
C VAL A 33 8.89 -8.49 1.08
N TRP A 34 8.35 -8.16 -0.09
CA TRP A 34 8.81 -8.74 -1.34
C TRP A 34 8.78 -7.72 -2.47
N TRP A 35 9.59 -7.96 -3.50
CA TRP A 35 9.58 -7.18 -4.72
C TRP A 35 9.89 -8.07 -5.94
N PRO A 36 9.37 -7.71 -7.12
CA PRO A 36 9.65 -8.46 -8.33
C PRO A 36 11.05 -8.15 -8.86
N SER A 37 11.55 -9.06 -9.69
CA SER A 37 12.81 -8.85 -10.40
C SER A 37 12.65 -7.74 -11.44
N ARG A 38 13.53 -6.74 -11.42
CA ARG A 38 13.51 -5.60 -12.36
C ARG A 38 14.91 -5.33 -12.89
N GLY A 39 15.13 -5.59 -14.17
CA GLY A 39 16.45 -5.37 -14.79
C GLY A 39 17.53 -6.22 -14.14
N ASP A 40 18.49 -5.58 -13.48
CA ASP A 40 19.57 -6.21 -12.70
C ASP A 40 19.20 -6.46 -11.22
N VAL A 41 17.97 -6.14 -10.80
CA VAL A 41 17.46 -6.43 -9.46
C VAL A 41 16.78 -7.79 -9.46
N ASP A 42 17.27 -8.72 -8.64
CA ASP A 42 16.63 -10.01 -8.40
C ASP A 42 15.38 -9.85 -7.53
N ALA A 43 14.40 -10.72 -7.76
CA ALA A 43 13.25 -10.84 -6.88
C ALA A 43 13.70 -11.42 -5.54
N ASP A 44 13.22 -10.82 -4.45
CA ASP A 44 13.53 -11.27 -3.09
C ASP A 44 12.28 -11.16 -2.21
N GLU A 45 12.22 -12.02 -1.20
CA GLU A 45 11.16 -12.07 -0.20
C GLU A 45 11.79 -12.29 1.17
N ALA A 46 11.39 -11.47 2.13
CA ALA A 46 11.87 -11.51 3.50
C ALA A 46 10.71 -11.39 4.49
N ASP A 47 10.62 -12.33 5.42
CA ASP A 47 9.69 -12.32 6.54
C ASP A 47 10.26 -11.57 7.76
N TYR A 48 9.37 -10.90 8.48
CA TYR A 48 9.67 -10.09 9.66
C TYR A 48 8.64 -10.36 10.77
N ASP A 49 9.14 -10.47 12.00
CA ASP A 49 8.30 -10.66 13.18
C ASP A 49 7.49 -9.39 13.53
N THR A 50 7.92 -8.22 13.03
CA THR A 50 7.24 -6.94 13.28
C THR A 50 7.06 -6.10 12.02
N VAL A 51 5.91 -5.43 11.93
CA VAL A 51 5.57 -4.52 10.82
C VAL A 51 6.52 -3.31 10.75
N ASP A 52 7.03 -2.84 11.90
CA ASP A 52 7.96 -1.70 11.94
C ASP A 52 9.29 -2.04 11.24
N GLU A 53 9.82 -3.25 11.45
CA GLU A 53 11.02 -3.72 10.77
C GLU A 53 10.77 -3.96 9.28
N ALA A 54 9.64 -4.56 8.93
CA ALA A 54 9.25 -4.75 7.54
C ALA A 54 9.14 -3.42 6.78
N LEU A 55 8.49 -2.41 7.35
CA LEU A 55 8.36 -1.09 6.71
C LEU A 55 9.72 -0.42 6.52
N LYS A 56 10.62 -0.50 7.51
CA LYS A 56 11.99 0.02 7.39
C LYS A 56 12.77 -0.70 6.29
N ALA A 57 12.66 -2.03 6.23
CA ALA A 57 13.30 -2.83 5.20
C ALA A 57 12.74 -2.50 3.81
N ALA A 58 11.42 -2.30 3.68
CA ALA A 58 10.79 -1.93 2.43
C ALA A 58 11.23 -0.54 1.94
N GLU A 59 11.33 0.45 2.83
CA GLU A 59 11.86 1.77 2.46
C GLU A 59 13.35 1.71 2.10
N ALA A 60 14.13 0.87 2.77
CA ALA A 60 15.52 0.62 2.41
C ALA A 60 15.64 -0.05 1.04
N ALA A 61 14.84 -1.08 0.76
CA ALA A 61 14.79 -1.75 -0.54
C ALA A 61 14.37 -0.79 -1.65
N LYS A 62 13.36 0.06 -1.41
CA LYS A 62 12.96 1.13 -2.32
C LYS A 62 14.15 2.05 -2.66
N ALA A 63 14.87 2.54 -1.65
CA ALA A 63 15.99 3.45 -1.86
C ALA A 63 17.20 2.77 -2.51
N LEU A 64 17.44 1.49 -2.20
CA LEU A 64 18.59 0.72 -2.66
C LEU A 64 18.43 0.22 -4.10
N HIS A 65 17.23 -0.26 -4.44
CA HIS A 65 16.91 -0.81 -5.76
C HIS A 65 16.27 0.23 -6.71
N GLY A 66 15.87 1.39 -6.18
CA GLY A 66 15.29 2.47 -6.97
C GLY A 66 13.82 2.26 -7.34
N PHE A 67 13.06 1.52 -6.53
CA PHE A 67 11.63 1.39 -6.74
C PHE A 67 10.91 2.75 -6.55
N PRO A 68 9.88 3.05 -7.35
CA PRO A 68 9.11 4.29 -7.24
C PRO A 68 8.35 4.42 -5.92
N GLU A 69 7.79 3.32 -5.39
CA GLU A 69 6.93 3.34 -4.21
C GLU A 69 6.99 2.05 -3.38
N VAL A 70 6.43 2.14 -2.17
CA VAL A 70 6.15 1.00 -1.30
C VAL A 70 4.64 0.88 -1.15
N VAL A 71 4.12 -0.29 -1.47
CA VAL A 71 2.71 -0.63 -1.32
C VAL A 71 2.53 -1.59 -0.16
N VAL A 72 1.34 -1.57 0.44
CA VAL A 72 0.99 -2.42 1.58
C VAL A 72 -0.20 -3.29 1.22
N THR A 73 -0.13 -4.57 1.52
CA THR A 73 -1.26 -5.47 1.46
C THR A 73 -1.58 -6.00 2.85
N LEU A 74 -2.87 -6.11 3.16
CA LEU A 74 -3.36 -6.50 4.47
C LEU A 74 -4.26 -7.71 4.33
N GLN A 75 -4.02 -8.73 5.14
CA GLN A 75 -4.98 -9.83 5.28
C GLN A 75 -6.32 -9.32 5.86
N ARG A 76 -6.25 -8.36 6.80
CA ARG A 76 -7.41 -7.67 7.39
C ARG A 76 -7.06 -6.22 7.69
N ASP A 77 -8.00 -5.31 7.42
CA ASP A 77 -7.87 -3.87 7.68
C ASP A 77 -7.52 -3.52 9.13
N GLU A 78 -8.05 -4.30 10.08
CA GLU A 78 -7.84 -4.11 11.52
C GLU A 78 -6.40 -4.36 11.97
N LEU A 79 -5.57 -5.01 11.14
CA LEU A 79 -4.16 -5.25 11.46
C LEU A 79 -3.34 -3.97 11.34
N TRP A 80 -3.81 -2.97 10.58
CA TRP A 80 -3.11 -1.71 10.43
C TRP A 80 -3.14 -0.88 11.70
N GLN A 81 -1.97 -0.35 12.08
CA GLN A 81 -1.86 0.53 13.21
C GLN A 81 -1.48 1.95 12.76
N PRO A 82 -2.21 2.99 13.20
CA PRO A 82 -1.98 4.37 12.77
C PRO A 82 -0.60 4.93 13.16
N ARG A 83 0.12 4.25 14.06
CA ARG A 83 1.51 4.58 14.41
C ARG A 83 2.49 4.33 13.26
N TRP A 84 2.16 3.45 12.31
CA TRP A 84 3.00 3.13 11.16
C TRP A 84 2.86 4.15 10.03
N GLY A 85 1.74 4.86 9.98
CA GLY A 85 1.46 5.89 8.98
C GLY A 85 0.01 5.87 8.54
N THR A 86 -0.23 6.51 7.41
CA THR A 86 -1.56 6.56 6.79
C THR A 86 -1.63 5.57 5.64
N LEU A 87 -2.60 4.66 5.69
CA LEU A 87 -2.98 3.83 4.56
C LEU A 87 -3.99 4.58 3.69
N ASN A 88 -3.69 4.66 2.40
CA ASN A 88 -4.65 5.06 1.40
C ASN A 88 -5.16 3.79 0.74
N ASP A 89 -6.37 3.35 1.11
CA ASP A 89 -7.19 2.55 0.19
C ASP A 89 -7.23 3.33 -1.12
N GLY A 90 -6.81 2.74 -2.24
CA GLY A 90 -6.72 3.43 -3.54
C GLY A 90 -8.03 4.03 -4.08
N VAL A 91 -9.08 4.13 -3.24
CA VAL A 91 -10.29 4.93 -3.36
C VAL A 91 -10.21 6.11 -2.40
N ALA A 92 -9.21 6.97 -2.57
CA ALA A 92 -9.38 8.38 -2.29
C ALA A 92 -9.56 9.07 -3.64
N LEU A 93 -10.74 8.89 -4.25
CA LEU A 93 -11.30 10.01 -4.98
C LEU A 93 -11.39 11.11 -3.93
N ASP A 94 -10.50 12.09 -4.01
CA ASP A 94 -10.59 13.29 -3.20
C ASP A 94 -12.04 13.78 -3.30
N ASP A 95 -12.73 13.88 -2.16
CA ASP A 95 -14.15 14.24 -2.08
C ASP A 95 -14.42 15.58 -2.81
N ALA A 96 -13.39 16.37 -3.13
CA ALA A 96 -13.47 17.55 -3.99
C ALA A 96 -13.88 17.25 -5.44
N GLU A 97 -13.56 16.09 -6.02
CA GLU A 97 -13.87 15.76 -7.43
C GLU A 97 -15.31 15.24 -7.60
N SER A 98 -15.95 14.76 -6.53
CA SER A 98 -17.33 14.27 -6.57
C SER A 98 -18.38 15.39 -6.57
N PHE A 99 -18.04 16.59 -6.08
CA PHE A 99 -18.96 17.73 -6.07
C PHE A 99 -19.03 18.48 -7.42
N GLU A 100 -18.03 18.37 -8.30
CA GLU A 100 -18.09 19.02 -9.63
C GLU A 100 -19.04 18.31 -10.59
N LEU A 101 -19.20 16.98 -10.50
CA LEU A 101 -20.11 16.23 -11.37
C LEU A 101 -21.59 16.45 -11.04
N ALA A 102 -21.92 16.70 -9.76
CA ALA A 102 -23.30 16.99 -9.35
C ALA A 102 -23.78 18.37 -9.82
N ARG A 103 -22.88 19.36 -9.88
CA ARG A 103 -23.21 20.73 -10.30
C ARG A 103 -23.53 20.85 -11.80
N ALA A 104 -22.90 20.01 -12.62
CA ALA A 104 -23.04 20.10 -14.08
C ALA A 104 -24.43 19.66 -14.60
N MET A 105 -25.20 18.85 -13.85
CA MET A 105 -26.52 18.37 -14.30
C MET A 105 -27.67 19.37 -14.06
N GLU A 106 -27.58 20.29 -13.10
CA GLU A 106 -28.66 21.27 -12.86
C GLU A 106 -28.65 22.44 -13.87
N ALA A 107 -27.50 22.78 -14.45
CA ALA A 107 -27.40 23.86 -15.43
C ALA A 107 -28.01 23.51 -16.80
N SER A 108 -28.28 22.23 -17.07
CA SER A 108 -28.84 21.78 -18.36
C SER A 108 -30.36 21.64 -18.37
N ARG A 109 -31.04 21.88 -17.24
CA ARG A 109 -32.51 21.80 -17.14
C ARG A 109 -33.22 23.15 -17.32
N ASP A 110 -32.48 24.25 -17.23
CA ASP A 110 -32.99 25.63 -17.40
C ASP A 110 -32.54 26.27 -18.72
N ALA A 111 -32.16 25.45 -19.72
CA ALA A 111 -31.84 25.90 -21.08
C ALA A 111 -32.95 25.51 -22.07
#